data_AF-A0A9E2H4R1-F1
#
_entry.id   AF-A0A9E2H4R1-F1
#
_cell.length_a   1.000
_cell.length_b   1.000
_cell.length_c   1.000
_cell.angle_alpha   90.00
_cell.angle_beta   90.00
_cell.angle_gamma   90.00
#
_symmetry.space_group_name_H-M   'P 1'
#
loop_
_entity.id
_entity.type
_entity.pdbx_description
1 polymer ?
#
loop_
_entity_poly.entity_id
_entity_poly.type
_entity_poly.pdbx_seq_one_letter_code
_entity_poly.pdbx_strand_id
1 'polypeptide(L)'
;KIHCDNITDRIPNPQAFKDMLTVSKTAAKSLSKKLTDIITKDTELRARIISIGIPILMPDGKTLLRGKEIKIPPYRGENEFLVNPKSINLWAHDGWVDLRVKNMEVWKKRLNCIFDEVNSIPEAETSSRFMRNKEYWKNFKDIEPGKIVGWIFTVEELGERMKA
;
A
#
# COMPACT_ATOMS: atom_id res chain seq x y z
N LYS A 1 40.52 -6.40 13.08
CA LYS A 1 39.17 -6.54 13.67
C LYS A 1 38.29 -5.49 13.02
N ILE A 2 37.55 -5.87 11.98
CA ILE A 2 36.56 -4.98 11.35
C ILE A 2 35.32 -5.08 12.23
N HIS A 3 34.93 -3.96 12.83
CA HIS A 3 33.70 -3.86 13.61
C HIS A 3 32.56 -3.81 12.59
N CYS A 4 31.82 -4.91 12.48
CA CYS A 4 30.53 -4.90 11.82
C CYS A 4 29.55 -4.20 12.76
N ASP A 5 29.50 -2.87 12.68
CA ASP A 5 28.42 -2.11 13.31
C ASP A 5 27.11 -2.52 12.64
N ASN A 6 26.19 -2.99 13.47
CA ASN A 6 24.89 -3.50 13.08
C ASN A 6 24.14 -2.43 12.25
N ILE A 7 23.94 -2.70 10.95
CA ILE A 7 23.04 -1.96 10.04
C ILE A 7 21.57 -2.26 10.40
N THR A 8 21.23 -2.09 11.67
CA THR A 8 19.87 -2.19 12.20
C THR A 8 19.49 -0.98 13.05
N ASP A 9 20.35 0.04 13.11
CA ASP A 9 19.93 1.35 13.59
C ASP A 9 18.84 1.86 12.66
N ARG A 10 17.64 1.74 13.21
CA ARG A 10 16.35 1.84 12.57
C ARG A 10 16.25 3.23 11.96
N ILE A 11 16.32 3.31 10.63
CA ILE A 11 15.66 4.41 9.93
C ILE A 11 14.23 4.42 10.48
N PRO A 12 13.80 5.49 11.18
CA PRO A 12 12.45 5.53 11.73
C PRO A 12 11.51 5.31 10.56
N ASN A 13 10.75 4.20 10.58
CA ASN A 13 9.79 3.93 9.53
C ASN A 13 8.74 5.06 9.61
N PRO A 14 8.67 5.97 8.64
CA PRO A 14 7.78 7.13 8.73
C PRO A 14 6.34 6.64 8.60
N GLN A 15 5.75 6.28 9.74
CA GLN A 15 4.40 5.76 9.79
C GLN A 15 3.43 6.93 9.90
N ALA A 16 2.71 7.20 8.81
CA ALA A 16 1.72 8.28 8.74
C ALA A 16 0.57 8.09 9.74
N PHE A 17 0.21 6.84 10.00
CA PHE A 17 -0.94 6.45 10.83
C PHE A 17 -0.59 5.21 11.63
N LYS A 18 -0.94 5.23 12.92
CA LYS A 18 -0.57 4.18 13.87
C LYS A 18 -1.29 2.85 13.61
N ASP A 19 -2.54 2.91 13.19
CA ASP A 19 -3.43 1.75 13.15
C ASP A 19 -4.45 1.80 12.01
N MET A 20 -4.99 0.64 11.64
CA MET A 20 -5.96 0.50 10.54
C MET A 20 -7.27 1.25 10.83
N LEU A 21 -7.70 1.31 12.09
CA LEU A 21 -8.92 2.02 12.50
C LEU A 21 -8.83 3.52 12.20
N THR A 22 -7.70 4.14 12.51
CA THR A 22 -7.44 5.55 12.24
C THR A 22 -7.45 5.81 10.75
N VAL A 23 -6.84 4.93 9.94
CA VAL A 23 -6.84 5.07 8.47
C VAL A 23 -8.27 5.02 7.92
N SER A 24 -9.06 4.02 8.31
CA SER A 24 -10.45 3.84 7.85
C SER A 24 -11.35 5.03 8.22
N LYS A 25 -11.19 5.61 9.43
CA LYS A 25 -11.98 6.76 9.88
C LYS A 25 -11.52 8.10 9.31
N THR A 26 -10.28 8.19 8.84
CA THR A 26 -9.74 9.44 8.29
C THR A 26 -10.31 9.72 6.90
N ALA A 27 -10.65 10.99 6.63
CA ALA A 27 -11.10 11.41 5.31
C ALA A 27 -9.98 11.15 4.26
N ALA A 28 -10.34 10.64 3.08
CA ALA A 28 -9.36 10.29 2.05
C ALA A 28 -8.49 11.48 1.60
N LYS A 29 -9.06 12.68 1.58
CA LYS A 29 -8.30 13.93 1.33
C LYS A 29 -7.22 14.17 2.38
N SER A 30 -7.52 13.90 3.65
CA SER A 30 -6.56 14.02 4.75
C SER A 30 -5.49 12.93 4.70
N LEU A 31 -5.85 11.69 4.31
CA LEU A 31 -4.88 10.62 4.03
C LEU A 31 -3.90 11.05 2.93
N SER A 32 -4.43 11.45 1.77
CA SER A 32 -3.65 11.90 0.61
C SER A 32 -2.70 13.05 0.96
N LYS A 33 -3.21 14.06 1.68
CA LYS A 33 -2.40 15.18 2.16
C LYS A 33 -1.27 14.71 3.10
N LYS A 34 -1.57 13.89 4.11
CA LYS A 34 -0.57 13.46 5.11
C LYS A 34 0.53 12.61 4.46
N LEU A 35 0.17 11.72 3.54
CA LEU A 35 1.14 10.92 2.79
C LEU A 35 1.99 11.79 1.85
N THR A 36 1.38 12.81 1.23
CA THR A 36 2.10 13.79 0.42
C THR A 36 3.08 14.61 1.27
N ASP A 37 2.67 15.03 2.46
CA ASP A 37 3.54 15.74 3.41
C ASP A 37 4.76 14.88 3.78
N ILE A 38 4.58 13.56 3.98
CA ILE A 38 5.69 12.62 4.23
C ILE A 38 6.61 12.50 3.01
N ILE A 39 6.06 12.19 1.83
CA ILE A 39 6.87 12.04 0.61
C ILE A 39 7.63 13.33 0.27
N THR A 40 7.07 14.50 0.59
CA THR A 40 7.72 15.79 0.31
C THR A 40 8.84 16.09 1.31
N LYS A 41 8.62 15.83 2.60
CA LYS A 41 9.57 16.15 3.67
C LYS A 41 10.67 15.11 3.84
N ASP A 42 10.32 13.84 3.72
CA ASP A 42 11.24 12.71 3.87
C ASP A 42 11.92 12.40 2.53
N THR A 43 13.07 13.04 2.32
CA THR A 43 13.85 12.87 1.10
C THR A 43 14.46 11.48 0.99
N GLU A 44 14.78 10.83 2.11
CA GLU A 44 15.38 9.49 2.12
C GLU A 44 14.35 8.43 1.73
N LEU A 45 13.15 8.46 2.31
CA LEU A 45 12.05 7.59 1.89
C LEU A 45 11.74 7.79 0.41
N ARG A 46 11.57 9.04 -0.03
CA ARG A 46 11.29 9.35 -1.44
C ARG A 46 12.38 8.79 -2.35
N ALA A 47 13.65 8.98 -2.01
CA ALA A 47 14.79 8.47 -2.76
C ALA A 47 14.79 6.94 -2.82
N ARG A 48 14.52 6.26 -1.70
CA ARG A 48 14.41 4.79 -1.64
C ARG A 48 13.31 4.23 -2.53
N ILE A 49 12.13 4.86 -2.57
CA ILE A 49 11.02 4.43 -3.43
C ILE A 49 11.42 4.55 -4.91
N ILE A 50 11.97 5.69 -5.32
CA ILE A 50 12.28 5.92 -6.73
C ILE A 50 13.54 5.21 -7.20
N SER A 51 14.48 4.88 -6.31
CA SER A 51 15.73 4.18 -6.66
C SER A 51 15.49 2.71 -7.01
N ILE A 52 14.45 2.08 -6.45
CA ILE A 52 14.01 0.74 -6.84
C ILE A 52 13.12 0.74 -8.10
N GLY A 53 12.92 1.91 -8.71
CA GLY A 53 12.17 2.07 -9.96
C GLY A 53 10.66 2.11 -9.79
N ILE A 54 10.16 2.45 -8.59
CA ILE A 54 8.73 2.68 -8.34
C ILE A 54 8.44 4.19 -8.42
N PRO A 55 7.65 4.65 -9.41
CA PRO A 55 7.23 6.05 -9.47
C PRO A 55 6.25 6.43 -8.36
N ILE A 56 6.22 7.72 -8.02
CA ILE A 56 5.25 8.31 -7.10
C ILE A 56 4.38 9.30 -7.85
N LEU A 57 3.09 9.00 -7.97
CA LEU A 57 2.10 9.86 -8.60
C LEU A 57 1.50 10.81 -7.56
N MET A 58 1.70 12.11 -7.76
CA MET A 58 1.25 13.16 -6.84
C MET A 58 -0.27 13.35 -6.86
N PRO A 59 -0.87 14.05 -5.86
CA PRO A 59 -2.33 14.19 -5.76
C PRO A 59 -3.02 14.85 -6.95
N ASP A 60 -2.30 15.67 -7.72
CA ASP A 60 -2.81 16.31 -8.95
C ASP A 60 -3.04 15.30 -10.10
N GLY A 61 -2.53 14.08 -9.97
CA GLY A 61 -2.59 13.02 -10.98
C GLY A 61 -1.80 13.32 -12.26
N LYS A 62 -0.92 14.32 -12.24
CA LYS A 62 -0.11 14.78 -13.37
C LYS A 62 1.39 14.78 -13.05
N THR A 63 1.75 15.17 -11.84
CA THR A 63 3.14 15.22 -11.40
C THR A 63 3.60 13.83 -10.98
N LEU A 64 4.71 13.38 -11.57
CA LEU A 64 5.30 12.07 -11.32
C LEU A 64 6.73 12.23 -10.82
N LEU A 65 6.99 11.79 -9.59
CA LEU A 65 8.35 11.72 -9.06
C LEU A 65 8.92 10.35 -9.42
N ARG A 66 10.06 10.33 -10.12
CA ARG A 66 10.65 9.10 -10.66
C ARG A 66 12.18 9.14 -10.64
N GLY A 67 12.77 7.95 -10.55
CA GLY A 67 14.20 7.74 -10.79
C GLY A 67 14.49 7.62 -12.28
N LYS A 68 15.75 7.35 -12.63
CA LYS A 68 16.16 7.08 -14.02
C LYS A 68 15.43 5.85 -14.58
N GLU A 69 15.27 4.82 -13.76
CA GLU A 69 14.55 3.61 -14.10
C GLU A 69 13.10 3.66 -13.59
N ILE A 70 12.21 3.03 -14.36
CA ILE A 70 10.82 2.79 -14.00
C ILE A 70 10.52 1.32 -14.32
N LYS A 71 9.94 0.57 -13.38
CA LYS A 71 9.59 -0.85 -13.59
C LYS A 71 8.22 -1.03 -14.24
N ILE A 72 7.33 -0.04 -14.12
CA ILE A 72 5.96 -0.10 -14.62
C ILE A 72 5.68 1.18 -15.43
N PRO A 73 5.33 1.08 -16.73
CA PRO A 73 5.03 -0.15 -17.47
C PRO A 73 6.25 -1.03 -17.74
N PRO A 74 6.06 -2.37 -17.84
CA PRO A 74 7.12 -3.27 -18.30
C PRO A 74 7.45 -2.97 -19.76
N TYR A 75 8.72 -3.20 -20.14
CA TYR A 75 9.14 -3.05 -21.53
C TYR A 75 8.41 -4.06 -22.43
N ARG A 76 7.77 -3.55 -23.49
CA ARG A 76 7.02 -4.36 -24.46
C ARG A 76 7.57 -4.26 -25.89
N GLY A 77 8.84 -3.87 -26.04
CA GLY A 77 9.46 -3.63 -27.34
C GLY A 77 9.35 -2.19 -27.85
N GLU A 78 8.73 -1.30 -27.08
CA GLU A 78 8.59 0.13 -27.38
C GLU A 78 9.32 0.97 -26.33
N ASN A 79 10.04 2.00 -26.77
CA ASN A 79 10.74 2.95 -25.89
C ASN A 79 9.93 4.21 -25.60
N GLU A 80 8.82 4.41 -26.32
CA GLU A 80 7.92 5.54 -26.17
C GLU A 80 6.52 5.04 -25.83
N PHE A 81 5.85 5.72 -24.92
CA PHE A 81 4.50 5.36 -24.52
C PHE A 81 3.58 6.57 -24.64
N LEU A 82 2.37 6.34 -25.15
CA LEU A 82 1.34 7.36 -25.12
C LEU A 82 0.86 7.59 -23.68
N VAL A 83 1.18 8.77 -23.15
CA VAL A 83 0.75 9.19 -21.81
C VAL A 83 -0.63 9.83 -21.91
N ASN A 84 -1.63 9.13 -21.37
CA ASN A 84 -3.00 9.62 -21.27
C ASN A 84 -3.61 9.17 -19.93
N PRO A 85 -4.80 9.68 -19.55
CA PRO A 85 -5.39 9.31 -18.26
C PRO A 85 -5.62 7.80 -18.09
N LYS A 86 -5.90 7.07 -19.17
CA LYS A 86 -6.11 5.62 -19.12
C LYS A 86 -4.80 4.88 -18.81
N SER A 87 -3.70 5.24 -19.47
CA SER A 87 -2.39 4.63 -19.20
C SER A 87 -1.86 4.97 -17.81
N ILE A 88 -2.00 6.23 -17.36
CA ILE A 88 -1.64 6.64 -15.99
C ILE A 88 -2.44 5.83 -14.94
N ASN A 89 -3.73 5.62 -15.16
CA ASN A 89 -4.55 4.84 -14.23
C ASN A 89 -4.14 3.38 -14.18
N LEU A 90 -3.85 2.78 -15.33
CA LEU A 90 -3.38 1.40 -15.42
C LEU A 90 -2.04 1.23 -14.70
N TRP A 91 -1.04 2.05 -15.04
CA TRP A 91 0.30 1.92 -14.44
C TRP A 91 0.32 2.24 -12.95
N ALA A 92 -0.50 3.21 -12.51
CA ALA A 92 -0.64 3.50 -11.10
C ALA A 92 -1.26 2.34 -10.33
N HIS A 93 -2.28 1.68 -10.90
CA HIS A 93 -2.88 0.48 -10.35
C HIS A 93 -1.87 -0.67 -10.25
N ASP A 94 -1.07 -0.88 -11.29
CA ASP A 94 -0.19 -2.04 -11.40
C ASP A 94 1.03 -1.98 -10.46
N GLY A 95 1.37 -0.80 -9.92
CA GLY A 95 2.36 -0.74 -8.84
C GLY A 95 3.06 0.58 -8.59
N TRP A 96 2.49 1.73 -8.98
CA TRP A 96 3.05 3.02 -8.52
C TRP A 96 2.58 3.35 -7.10
N VAL A 97 3.32 4.22 -6.42
CA VAL A 97 2.81 4.89 -5.23
C VAL A 97 1.84 5.99 -5.66
N ASP A 98 0.53 5.72 -5.57
CA ASP A 98 -0.52 6.66 -5.98
C ASP A 98 -1.06 7.47 -4.79
N LEU A 99 -0.72 8.76 -4.74
CA LEU A 99 -1.14 9.68 -3.67
C LEU A 99 -2.47 10.37 -3.94
N ARG A 100 -3.16 10.07 -5.06
CA ARG A 100 -4.47 10.67 -5.37
C ARG A 100 -5.52 10.24 -4.36
N VAL A 101 -6.47 11.14 -4.07
CA VAL A 101 -7.58 10.89 -3.14
C VAL A 101 -8.36 9.62 -3.49
N LYS A 102 -8.57 9.35 -4.78
CA LYS A 102 -9.27 8.13 -5.23
C LYS A 102 -8.59 6.83 -4.77
N ASN A 103 -7.27 6.79 -4.71
CA ASN A 103 -6.54 5.60 -4.26
C ASN A 103 -6.66 5.44 -2.74
N MET A 104 -6.73 6.55 -2.00
CA MET A 104 -7.00 6.51 -0.56
C MET A 104 -8.38 5.93 -0.26
N GLU A 105 -9.40 6.21 -1.09
CA GLU A 105 -10.71 5.57 -0.94
C GLU A 105 -10.66 4.06 -1.22
N VAL A 106 -9.85 3.60 -2.18
CA VAL A 106 -9.61 2.17 -2.41
C VAL A 106 -9.01 1.52 -1.17
N TRP A 107 -7.96 2.11 -0.60
CA TRP A 107 -7.35 1.60 0.64
C TRP A 107 -8.34 1.58 1.80
N LYS A 108 -9.14 2.63 2.00
CA LYS A 108 -10.18 2.64 3.03
C LYS A 108 -11.22 1.54 2.81
N LYS A 109 -11.66 1.34 1.57
CA LYS A 109 -12.59 0.27 1.21
C LYS A 109 -12.02 -1.10 1.57
N ARG A 110 -10.75 -1.36 1.23
CA ARG A 110 -10.05 -2.62 1.61
C ARG A 110 -10.06 -2.86 3.11
N LEU A 111 -9.71 -1.84 3.90
CA LEU A 111 -9.72 -1.94 5.36
C LEU A 111 -11.13 -2.21 5.90
N ASN A 112 -12.15 -1.55 5.36
CA ASN A 112 -13.53 -1.79 5.77
C ASN A 112 -14.01 -3.20 5.41
N CYS A 113 -13.67 -3.72 4.22
CA CYS A 113 -13.99 -5.10 3.85
C CYS A 113 -13.33 -6.10 4.81
N ILE A 114 -12.08 -5.87 5.21
CA ILE A 114 -11.41 -6.68 6.24
C ILE A 114 -12.17 -6.60 7.58
N PHE A 115 -12.59 -5.42 8.00
CA PHE A 115 -13.35 -5.26 9.25
C PHE A 115 -14.69 -6.00 9.20
N ASP A 116 -15.42 -5.88 8.10
CA ASP A 116 -16.71 -6.54 7.91
C ASP A 116 -16.56 -8.07 7.91
N GLU A 117 -15.55 -8.61 7.22
CA GLU A 117 -15.23 -10.05 7.22
C GLU A 117 -14.95 -10.54 8.65
N VAL A 118 -14.09 -9.85 9.39
CA VAL A 118 -13.70 -10.24 10.75
C VAL A 118 -14.87 -10.12 11.74
N ASN A 119 -15.68 -9.07 11.62
CA ASN A 119 -16.82 -8.85 12.51
C ASN A 119 -18.00 -9.79 12.21
N SER A 120 -18.03 -10.41 11.02
CA SER A 120 -19.02 -11.44 10.69
C SER A 120 -18.74 -12.80 11.36
N ILE A 121 -17.54 -13.01 11.92
CA ILE A 121 -17.17 -14.23 12.64
C ILE A 121 -17.86 -14.21 14.01
N PRO A 122 -18.70 -15.23 14.35
CA PRO A 122 -19.34 -15.31 15.67
C PRO A 122 -18.33 -15.35 16.81
N GLU A 123 -18.60 -14.67 17.94
CA GLU A 123 -17.67 -14.65 19.09
C GLU A 123 -17.44 -16.02 19.74
N ALA A 124 -18.40 -16.93 19.59
CA ALA A 124 -18.30 -18.31 20.07
C ALA A 124 -17.46 -19.22 19.14
N GLU A 125 -17.10 -18.75 17.94
CA GLU A 125 -16.28 -19.52 17.00
C GLU A 125 -14.79 -19.38 17.35
N THR A 126 -14.29 -20.34 18.13
CA THR A 126 -12.86 -20.53 18.43
C THR A 126 -12.20 -21.54 17.50
N SER A 127 -12.93 -22.04 16.50
CA SER A 127 -12.44 -23.07 15.59
C SER A 127 -11.32 -22.54 14.68
N SER A 128 -10.36 -23.41 14.34
CA SER A 128 -9.28 -23.11 13.38
C SER A 128 -9.78 -22.81 11.96
N ARG A 129 -11.09 -22.95 11.72
CA ARG A 129 -11.76 -22.65 10.45
C ARG A 129 -11.62 -21.17 10.07
N PHE A 130 -11.53 -20.26 11.05
CA PHE A 130 -11.41 -18.82 10.82
C PHE A 130 -10.01 -18.31 11.19
N MET A 131 -9.04 -18.54 10.31
CA MET A 131 -7.64 -18.19 10.54
C MET A 131 -7.36 -16.67 10.61
N ARG A 132 -8.23 -15.83 10.03
CA ARG A 132 -8.08 -14.36 9.97
C ARG A 132 -9.04 -13.64 10.93
N ASN A 133 -9.13 -14.08 12.17
CA ASN A 133 -10.00 -13.51 13.21
C ASN A 133 -9.47 -12.18 13.81
N LYS A 134 -10.16 -11.62 14.83
CA LYS A 134 -9.77 -10.36 15.51
C LYS A 134 -8.35 -10.42 16.09
N GLU A 135 -7.94 -11.56 16.63
CA GLU A 135 -6.60 -11.76 17.19
C GLU A 135 -5.52 -11.74 16.10
N TYR A 136 -5.76 -12.43 14.98
CA TYR A 136 -4.89 -12.39 13.81
C TYR A 136 -4.63 -10.95 13.36
N TRP A 137 -5.64 -10.08 13.38
CA TRP A 137 -5.50 -8.66 13.03
C TRP A 137 -5.07 -7.75 14.18
N LYS A 138 -4.65 -8.29 15.33
CA LYS A 138 -4.27 -7.52 16.54
C LYS A 138 -5.34 -6.49 16.93
N ASN A 139 -6.62 -6.83 16.78
CA ASN A 139 -7.76 -5.94 16.98
C ASN A 139 -7.68 -4.62 16.18
N PHE A 140 -7.06 -4.66 14.99
CA PHE A 140 -6.87 -3.53 14.07
C PHE A 140 -6.06 -2.35 14.64
N LYS A 141 -5.31 -2.58 15.73
CA LYS A 141 -4.50 -1.56 16.43
C LYS A 141 -3.08 -1.41 15.88
N ASP A 142 -2.79 -2.06 14.76
CA ASP A 142 -1.51 -2.04 14.08
C ASP A 142 -1.75 -2.06 12.57
N ILE A 143 -0.76 -1.65 11.78
CA ILE A 143 -0.78 -1.80 10.32
C ILE A 143 0.28 -2.85 9.99
N GLU A 144 -0.17 -4.02 9.54
CA GLU A 144 0.73 -5.13 9.16
C GLU A 144 0.68 -5.32 7.63
N PRO A 145 1.58 -4.68 6.86
CA PRO A 145 1.50 -4.67 5.40
C PRO A 145 1.45 -6.08 4.79
N GLY A 146 2.20 -7.04 5.34
CA GLY A 146 2.19 -8.41 4.86
C GLY A 146 0.83 -9.11 4.98
N LYS A 147 0.08 -8.87 6.07
CA LYS A 147 -1.27 -9.43 6.25
C LYS A 147 -2.27 -8.79 5.31
N ILE A 148 -2.17 -7.47 5.11
CA ILE A 148 -3.03 -6.73 4.18
C ILE A 148 -2.78 -7.18 2.74
N VAL A 149 -1.51 -7.28 2.32
CA VAL A 149 -1.14 -7.79 0.98
C VAL A 149 -1.62 -9.22 0.80
N GLY A 150 -1.43 -10.09 1.80
CA GLY A 150 -1.97 -11.45 1.77
C GLY A 150 -3.49 -11.48 1.56
N TRP A 151 -4.24 -10.64 2.29
CA TRP A 151 -5.69 -10.52 2.10
C TRP A 151 -6.06 -10.04 0.69
N ILE A 152 -5.35 -9.05 0.13
CA ILE A 152 -5.58 -8.56 -1.24
C ILE A 152 -5.41 -9.70 -2.25
N PHE A 153 -4.30 -10.44 -2.20
CA PHE A 153 -4.04 -11.54 -3.12
C PHE A 153 -5.06 -12.68 -2.99
N THR A 154 -5.47 -12.99 -1.76
CA THR A 154 -6.42 -14.07 -1.50
C THR A 154 -7.86 -13.70 -1.90
N VAL A 155 -8.32 -12.51 -1.52
CA VAL A 155 -9.74 -12.12 -1.56
C VAL A 155 -10.04 -11.18 -2.72
N GLU A 156 -9.29 -10.09 -2.87
CA GLU A 156 -9.54 -9.08 -3.91
C GLU A 156 -9.15 -9.59 -5.30
N GLU A 157 -7.97 -10.21 -5.42
CA GLU A 157 -7.47 -10.78 -6.68
C GLU A 157 -7.97 -12.20 -6.94
N LEU A 158 -8.87 -12.72 -6.09
CA LEU A 158 -9.46 -14.06 -6.20
C LEU A 158 -8.41 -15.19 -6.25
N GLY A 159 -7.24 -15.02 -5.64
CA GLY A 159 -6.14 -15.99 -5.70
C GLY A 159 -6.51 -17.39 -5.19
N GLU A 160 -7.49 -17.53 -4.30
CA GLU A 160 -8.01 -18.86 -3.88
C GLU A 160 -8.70 -19.63 -5.01
N ARG A 161 -9.20 -18.94 -6.05
CA ARG A 161 -9.93 -19.53 -7.17
C ARG A 161 -9.03 -20.00 -8.33
N MET A 162 -7.72 -19.73 -8.27
CA MET A 162 -6.77 -20.16 -9.32
C MET A 162 -6.20 -21.57 -9.13
N LYS A 163 -6.61 -22.29 -8.07
CA LYS A 163 -6.41 -23.75 -8.00
C LYS A 163 -7.53 -24.43 -8.78
N ALA A 164 -7.30 -24.65 -10.07
CA ALA A 164 -8.06 -25.57 -10.92
C ALA A 164 -7.12 -26.67 -11.43
#